data_AF-A0A235IXK0-F1
#
_entry.id   AF-A0A235IXK0-F1
#
_cell.length_a   1.000
_cell.length_b   1.000
_cell.length_c   1.000
_cell.angle_alpha   90.00
_cell.angle_beta   90.00
_cell.angle_gamma   90.00
#
_symmetry.space_group_name_H-M   'P 1'
#
loop_
_entity.id
_entity.type
_entity.pdbx_description
1 polymer ?
#
loop_
_entity_poly.entity_id
_entity_poly.type
_entity_poly.pdbx_seq_one_letter_code
_entity_poly.pdbx_strand_id
1 'polypeptide(L)' 'MEVTKYLTLERKEARLRQNQIDALTDLTRSLNRKRSKKGERLTDNTLIRVAVDLLLSKASQIHGDTEEELRKSVGL' A
#
# COMPACT_ATOMS: atom_id res chain seq x y z
N MET A 1 -6.71 -19.52 -20.11
CA MET A 1 -5.76 -19.56 -18.98
C MET A 1 -5.96 -18.31 -18.15
N GLU A 2 -6.13 -18.44 -16.84
CA GLU A 2 -6.20 -17.28 -15.95
C GLU A 2 -4.80 -16.64 -15.88
N VAL A 3 -4.69 -15.36 -16.28
CA VAL A 3 -3.42 -14.63 -16.22
C VAL A 3 -3.10 -14.37 -14.75
N THR A 4 -1.90 -14.74 -14.31
CA THR A 4 -1.49 -14.49 -12.93
C THR A 4 -1.45 -13.00 -12.66
N LYS A 5 -2.10 -12.54 -11.58
CA LYS A 5 -2.30 -11.11 -11.27
C LYS A 5 -1.03 -10.26 -11.33
N TYR A 6 0.13 -10.79 -10.94
CA TYR A 6 1.36 -10.00 -11.00
C TYR A 6 1.77 -9.61 -12.43
N LEU A 7 1.37 -10.39 -13.44
CA LEU A 7 1.59 -10.10 -14.85
C LEU A 7 0.68 -8.99 -15.39
N THR A 8 -0.38 -8.62 -14.67
CA THR A 8 -1.27 -7.52 -15.03
C THR A 8 -0.90 -6.22 -14.33
N LEU A 9 0.20 -6.18 -13.58
CA LEU A 9 0.65 -5.02 -12.80
C LEU A 9 2.01 -4.55 -13.30
N GLU A 10 2.22 -3.23 -13.30
CA GLU A 10 3.50 -2.63 -13.65
C GLU A 10 4.45 -2.58 -12.45
N ARG A 11 5.76 -2.81 -12.71
CA ARG A 11 6.80 -2.70 -11.68
C ARG A 11 7.13 -1.23 -11.44
N LYS A 12 7.07 -0.82 -10.17
CA LYS A 12 7.54 0.49 -9.70
C LYS A 12 8.39 0.31 -8.45
N GLU A 13 9.57 0.93 -8.42
CA GLU A 13 10.43 0.92 -7.24
C GLU A 13 10.08 2.08 -6.32
N ALA A 14 10.00 1.80 -5.02
CA ALA A 14 9.69 2.78 -3.99
C ALA A 14 10.71 2.68 -2.85
N ARG A 15 11.23 3.83 -2.41
CA ARG A 15 12.06 3.90 -1.20
C ARG A 15 11.16 4.15 0.00
N LEU A 16 11.12 3.20 0.93
CA LEU A 16 10.36 3.28 2.17
C LEU A 16 11.33 3.29 3.35
N ARG A 17 10.92 3.93 4.45
CA ARG A 17 11.66 3.88 5.71
C ARG A 17 11.61 2.45 6.28
N GLN A 18 12.64 2.04 7.02
CA GLN A 18 12.71 0.69 7.59
C GLN A 18 11.47 0.35 8.43
N ASN A 19 11.02 1.27 9.27
CA ASN A 19 9.82 1.08 10.08
C ASN A 19 8.54 0.89 9.26
N GLN A 20 8.44 1.48 8.05
CA GLN A 20 7.32 1.24 7.15
C GLN A 20 7.37 -0.16 6.55
N ILE A 21 8.57 -0.64 6.19
CA ILE A 21 8.77 -2.01 5.66
C ILE A 21 8.37 -3.05 6.71
N ASP A 22 8.84 -2.87 7.94
CA ASP A 22 8.53 -3.78 9.05
C ASP A 22 7.02 -3.78 9.36
N ALA A 23 6.40 -2.59 9.43
CA ALA A 23 4.97 -2.46 9.68
C ALA A 23 4.11 -3.07 8.56
N LEU A 24 4.51 -2.93 7.29
CA LEU A 24 3.83 -3.57 6.17
C LEU A 24 3.92 -5.10 6.28
N THR A 25 5.11 -5.64 6.57
CA THR A 25 5.33 -7.08 6.74
C THR A 25 4.48 -7.65 7.87
N ASP A 26 4.42 -6.98 9.02
CA ASP A 26 3.63 -7.44 10.16
C ASP A 26 2.13 -7.36 9.88
N LEU A 27 1.69 -6.29 9.22
CA LEU A 27 0.29 -6.12 8.84
C LEU A 27 -0.15 -7.18 7.82
N THR A 28 0.65 -7.47 6.80
CA THR A 28 0.31 -8.52 5.82
C THR A 28 0.26 -9.91 6.46
N ARG A 29 1.19 -10.23 7.36
CA ARG A 29 1.15 -11.49 8.14
C ARG A 29 -0.11 -11.58 9.02
N SER A 30 -0.44 -10.50 9.73
CA SER A 30 -1.66 -10.43 10.56
C SER A 30 -2.93 -10.63 9.74
N LEU A 31 -3.05 -9.93 8.60
CA LEU A 31 -4.21 -10.03 7.73
C LEU A 31 -4.34 -11.42 7.10
N ASN A 32 -3.24 -12.00 6.59
CA ASN A 32 -3.28 -13.34 6.02
C ASN A 32 -3.67 -14.41 7.05
N ARG A 33 -3.29 -14.27 8.33
CA ARG A 33 -3.72 -15.17 9.41
C ARG A 33 -5.22 -15.06 9.71
N LYS A 34 -5.79 -13.85 9.61
CA LYS A 34 -7.21 -13.59 9.89
C LYS A 34 -8.15 -13.93 8.73
N ARG A 35 -7.62 -14.11 7.52
CA ARG A 35 -8.44 -14.40 6.33
C ARG A 35 -8.97 -15.83 6.37
N SER A 36 -10.29 -15.96 6.26
CA SER A 36 -10.99 -17.24 6.15
C SER A 36 -11.09 -17.77 4.71
N LYS A 37 -10.98 -16.89 3.70
CA LYS A 37 -11.07 -17.26 2.28
C LYS A 37 -9.73 -17.78 1.77
N LYS A 38 -9.75 -18.98 1.14
CA LYS A 38 -8.64 -19.51 0.35
C LYS A 38 -8.58 -18.75 -0.98
N GLY A 39 -7.44 -18.15 -1.28
CA GLY A 39 -7.18 -17.36 -2.48
C GLY A 39 -5.76 -16.78 -2.46
N GLU A 40 -5.46 -15.87 -3.39
CA GLU A 40 -4.15 -15.21 -3.47
C GLU A 40 -3.77 -14.58 -2.11
N ARG A 41 -2.52 -14.81 -1.67
CA ARG A 41 -1.97 -14.22 -0.45
C ARG A 41 -1.86 -12.70 -0.60
N LEU A 42 -2.17 -11.97 0.47
CA LEU A 42 -1.86 -10.56 0.51
C LEU A 42 -0.35 -10.38 0.67
N THR A 43 0.20 -9.41 -0.03
CA THR A 43 1.62 -9.04 -0.01
C THR A 43 1.76 -7.56 0.34
N ASP A 44 2.98 -7.11 0.62
CA ASP A 44 3.24 -5.70 0.90
C ASP A 44 2.83 -4.82 -0.30
N ASN A 45 3.08 -5.29 -1.53
CA ASN A 45 2.58 -4.66 -2.76
C ASN A 45 1.05 -4.59 -2.84
N THR A 46 0.32 -5.46 -2.14
CA THR A 46 -1.14 -5.34 -2.05
C THR A 46 -1.54 -4.19 -1.15
N LEU A 47 -0.88 -4.03 0.00
CA LEU A 47 -1.14 -2.89 0.89
C LEU A 47 -0.66 -1.56 0.30
N ILE A 48 0.47 -1.54 -0.41
CA ILE A 48 0.97 -0.35 -1.10
C ILE A 48 -0.05 0.12 -2.15
N ARG A 49 -0.63 -0.78 -2.94
CA ARG A 49 -1.67 -0.42 -3.91
C ARG A 49 -2.91 0.17 -3.22
N VAL A 50 -3.38 -0.45 -2.14
CA VAL A 50 -4.50 0.09 -1.33
C VAL A 50 -4.16 1.47 -0.75
N ALA A 51 -2.93 1.67 -0.26
CA ALA A 51 -2.49 2.96 0.25
C ALA A 51 -2.43 4.04 -0.84
N VAL A 52 -2.02 3.67 -2.07
CA VAL A 52 -2.04 4.56 -3.23
C VAL A 52 -3.49 4.94 -3.60
N ASP A 53 -4.40 3.97 -3.67
CA ASP A 53 -5.82 4.24 -3.95
C ASP A 53 -6.42 5.17 -2.89
N LEU A 54 -6.11 4.94 -1.61
CA LEU A 54 -6.53 5.80 -0.50
C LEU A 54 -5.96 7.22 -0.62
N LEU A 55 -4.67 7.36 -0.95
CA LEU A 55 -4.04 8.67 -1.15
C LEU A 55 -4.70 9.43 -2.30
N LEU A 56 -4.91 8.76 -3.44
CA LEU A 56 -5.53 9.36 -4.62
C LEU A 56 -7.00 9.72 -4.38
N SER A 57 -7.72 8.98 -3.53
CA SER A 57 -9.09 9.35 -3.11
C SER A 57 -9.15 10.70 -2.38
N LYS A 58 -8.03 11.14 -1.80
CA LYS A 58 -7.88 12.42 -1.10
C LYS A 58 -7.10 13.45 -1.90
N ALA A 59 -6.89 13.26 -3.20
CA ALA A 59 -6.00 14.11 -4.00
C ALA A 59 -6.34 15.62 -3.92
N SER A 60 -7.62 15.98 -3.84
CA SER A 60 -8.05 17.39 -3.69
C SER A 60 -7.71 18.02 -2.35
N GLN A 61 -7.37 17.22 -1.33
CA GLN A 61 -6.96 17.68 -0.01
C GLN A 61 -5.44 17.83 0.09
N ILE A 62 -4.68 17.22 -0.83
CA ILE A 62 -3.22 17.24 -0.81
C ILE A 62 -2.71 18.64 -1.20
N HIS A 63 -1.96 19.27 -0.30
CA HIS A 63 -1.35 20.58 -0.52
C HIS A 63 -0.08 20.77 0.31
N GLY A 64 0.77 21.71 -0.10
CA GLY A 64 2.09 21.97 0.50
C GLY A 64 3.25 21.56 -0.41
N ASP A 65 4.47 21.91 -0.02
CA ASP A 65 5.68 21.78 -0.84
C ASP A 65 6.68 20.75 -0.29
N THR A 66 6.45 20.27 0.94
CA THR A 66 7.32 19.29 1.63
C THR A 66 6.59 18.01 1.99
N GLU A 67 7.30 16.88 2.15
CA GLU A 67 6.69 15.61 2.58
C GLU A 67 5.87 15.79 3.88
N GLU A 68 6.37 16.60 4.82
CA GLU A 68 5.70 16.85 6.09
C GLU A 68 4.39 17.65 5.92
N GLU A 69 4.37 18.65 5.05
CA GLU A 69 3.14 19.40 4.74
C GLU A 69 2.13 18.53 4.01
N LEU A 70 2.58 17.74 3.03
CA LEU A 70 1.72 16.78 2.34
C LEU A 70 1.11 15.77 3.32
N ARG A 71 1.89 15.26 4.27
CA ARG A 71 1.38 14.38 5.33
C ARG A 71 0.31 15.06 6.17
N LYS A 72 0.59 16.27 6.68
CA LYS A 72 -0.38 17.05 7.47
C LYS A 72 -1.67 17.31 6.70
N SER A 73 -1.58 17.61 5.40
CA SER A 73 -2.74 17.92 4.56
C SER A 73 -3.78 16.79 4.48
N VAL A 74 -3.35 15.54 4.69
CA VAL A 74 -4.23 14.34 4.70
C VAL A 74 -4.41 13.73 6.10
N GLY A 75 -3.95 14.43 7.15
CA GLY A 75 -4.09 14.04 8.55
C GLY A 75 -3.08 12.99 9.04
N LEU A 76 -1.86 12.97 8.48
CA LEU A 76 -0.76 12.08 8.86
C LEU A 76 0.38 12.81 9.60
#